data_AF-A0A1I4GL80-F1
#
_entry.id   AF-A0A1I4GL80-F1
#
_cell.length_a   1.000
_cell.length_b   1.000
_cell.length_c   1.000
_cell.angle_alpha   90.00
_cell.angle_beta   90.00
_cell.angle_gamma   90.00
#
_symmetry.space_group_name_H-M   'P 1'
#
loop_
_entity.id
_entity.type
_entity.pdbx_description
1 polymer ?
#
loop_
_entity_poly.entity_id
_entity_poly.type
_entity_poly.pdbx_seq_one_letter_code
_entity_poly.pdbx_strand_id
1 'polypeptide(L)'
;MSDLLTSQLEKEAPPAVRAGVSAIVRPMWAVAAVALLAGGVLYARRGQIAPEAAPEIAATSAEAVAATAARVDRGVGDLDADAPQRTRALTPAQRLRERFEHSDDLYAYAQELGAAVRAGEPESTWMLSRVLDYCAGYAAAPADYGRDTQAIAGMNLRTSEAMVAARNRVGQRCARFTPADDLSYATIQRTRIRAAKAGSLPAEASLLGMDEPLQNDEAYVRDLVDRVRNSLDPEAFFAISPKMGIASSGRRNFYGPIAGTQFSELAWQLAACRLGLDCSPNSVLMTTYCANGGICSQDPNQDFSSFVFDAAVPRQGTEVMNDMVNGLVGGTRITK
;
A
#
# COMPACT_ATOMS: atom_id res chain seq x y z
N MET A 1 73.54 -39.82 -32.04
CA MET A 1 73.24 -40.96 -32.93
C MET A 1 71.77 -41.25 -32.73
N SER A 2 70.89 -40.70 -33.58
CA SER A 2 70.46 -41.33 -34.84
C SER A 2 69.92 -42.73 -34.55
N ASP A 3 68.68 -43.12 -34.85
CA ASP A 3 67.69 -42.56 -35.76
C ASP A 3 66.41 -43.43 -35.63
N LEU A 4 65.36 -43.01 -36.34
CA LEU A 4 64.18 -43.75 -36.82
C LEU A 4 62.94 -43.83 -35.90
N LEU A 5 61.87 -43.05 -36.15
CA LEU A 5 60.86 -43.12 -37.23
C LEU A 5 59.78 -44.20 -37.04
N THR A 6 58.56 -43.66 -36.84
CA THR A 6 57.24 -44.13 -37.33
C THR A 6 56.69 -45.49 -36.85
N SER A 7 55.55 -45.44 -36.17
CA SER A 7 54.23 -45.82 -36.72
C SER A 7 53.23 -45.95 -35.55
N GLN A 8 52.32 -44.98 -35.41
CA GLN A 8 50.87 -45.20 -35.55
C GLN A 8 50.30 -46.33 -34.68
N LEU A 9 49.55 -45.96 -33.64
CA LEU A 9 48.21 -46.50 -33.40
C LEU A 9 47.51 -45.65 -32.34
N GLU A 10 46.58 -44.85 -32.84
CA GLU A 10 45.48 -44.26 -32.10
C GLU A 10 44.79 -45.29 -31.18
N LYS A 11 44.53 -44.90 -29.93
CA LYS A 11 43.36 -45.38 -29.20
C LYS A 11 42.90 -44.35 -28.17
N GLU A 12 41.98 -43.53 -28.65
CA GLU A 12 40.83 -42.92 -27.98
C GLU A 12 40.82 -42.93 -26.45
N ALA A 13 40.98 -41.73 -25.88
CA ALA A 13 40.61 -41.40 -24.51
C ALA A 13 39.09 -41.11 -24.41
N PRO A 14 38.43 -41.44 -23.29
CA PRO A 14 36.98 -41.41 -23.17
C PRO A 14 36.40 -39.98 -23.16
N PRO A 15 35.14 -39.81 -23.61
CA PRO A 15 34.51 -38.49 -23.72
C PRO A 15 34.21 -37.88 -22.35
N ALA A 16 34.56 -36.60 -22.22
CA ALA A 16 34.10 -35.74 -21.14
C ALA A 16 32.57 -35.62 -21.20
N VAL A 17 31.90 -36.11 -20.15
CA VAL A 17 30.47 -35.94 -19.92
C VAL A 17 30.19 -34.45 -19.73
N ARG A 18 29.74 -33.78 -20.79
CA ARG A 18 29.04 -32.50 -20.70
C ARG A 18 27.65 -32.77 -20.11
N ALA A 19 27.52 -32.58 -18.80
CA ALA A 19 26.22 -32.50 -18.15
C ALA A 19 25.53 -31.18 -18.59
N GLY A 20 24.80 -31.24 -19.71
CA GLY A 20 23.82 -30.24 -20.08
C GLY A 20 22.60 -30.40 -19.19
N VAL A 21 22.53 -29.63 -18.10
CA VAL A 21 21.29 -29.43 -17.37
C VAL A 21 20.49 -28.39 -18.16
N SER A 22 19.66 -28.89 -19.07
CA SER A 22 18.59 -28.09 -19.68
C SER A 22 17.53 -27.85 -18.60
N ALA A 23 17.58 -26.69 -17.96
CA ALA A 23 16.52 -26.26 -17.08
C ALA A 23 15.28 -25.97 -17.95
N ILE A 24 14.30 -26.88 -17.89
CA ILE A 24 12.96 -26.68 -18.44
C ILE A 24 12.33 -25.53 -17.63
N VAL A 25 12.48 -24.30 -18.12
CA VAL A 25 11.74 -23.14 -17.64
C VAL A 25 10.28 -23.34 -18.03
N ARG A 26 9.47 -23.88 -17.12
CA ARG A 26 8.02 -23.91 -17.29
C ARG A 26 7.54 -22.46 -17.22
N PRO A 27 6.87 -21.91 -18.24
CA PRO A 27 6.42 -20.53 -18.22
C PRO A 27 5.33 -20.37 -17.14
N MET A 28 5.68 -19.65 -16.06
CA MET A 28 4.79 -19.28 -14.95
C MET A 28 3.52 -18.51 -15.36
N TRP A 29 3.41 -18.14 -16.63
CA TRP A 29 2.24 -17.47 -17.22
C TRP A 29 1.00 -18.38 -17.25
N ALA A 30 1.18 -19.70 -17.32
CA ALA A 30 0.05 -20.64 -17.39
C ALA A 30 -0.74 -20.75 -16.07
N VAL A 31 -0.14 -20.45 -14.91
CA VAL A 31 -0.82 -20.50 -13.61
C VAL A 31 -1.58 -19.20 -13.32
N ALA A 32 -1.05 -18.05 -13.76
CA ALA A 32 -1.72 -16.76 -13.63
C ALA A 32 -2.99 -16.65 -14.51
N ALA A 33 -2.96 -17.23 -15.71
CA ALA A 33 -4.12 -17.23 -16.61
C ALA A 33 -5.31 -18.06 -16.05
N VAL A 34 -5.03 -19.16 -15.34
CA VAL A 34 -6.08 -20.00 -14.75
C VAL A 34 -6.71 -19.35 -13.51
N ALA A 35 -5.95 -18.59 -12.72
CA ALA A 35 -6.48 -17.86 -11.56
C ALA A 35 -7.41 -16.70 -11.98
N LEU A 36 -7.09 -15.99 -13.07
CA LEU A 36 -7.92 -14.90 -13.58
C LEU A 36 -9.23 -15.40 -14.23
N LEU A 37 -9.19 -16.56 -14.91
CA LEU A 37 -10.39 -17.17 -15.47
C LEU A 37 -11.32 -17.76 -14.38
N ALA A 38 -10.76 -18.32 -13.30
CA ALA A 38 -11.55 -18.82 -12.17
C ALA A 38 -12.27 -17.68 -11.41
N GLY A 39 -11.62 -16.52 -11.25
CA GLY A 39 -12.22 -15.33 -10.64
C GLY A 39 -13.37 -14.75 -11.48
N GLY A 40 -13.22 -14.69 -12.80
CA GLY A 40 -14.25 -14.18 -13.71
C GLY A 40 -15.51 -15.07 -13.78
N VAL A 41 -15.35 -16.40 -13.75
CA VAL A 41 -16.48 -17.34 -13.82
C VAL A 41 -17.28 -17.38 -12.52
N LEU A 42 -16.64 -17.20 -11.36
CA LEU A 42 -17.33 -17.13 -10.07
C LEU A 42 -18.11 -15.81 -9.89
N TYR A 43 -17.65 -14.72 -10.50
CA TYR A 43 -18.37 -13.45 -10.52
C TYR A 43 -19.63 -13.52 -11.42
N ALA A 44 -19.53 -14.13 -12.60
CA ALA A 44 -20.65 -14.27 -13.53
C ALA A 44 -21.75 -15.24 -13.04
N ARG A 45 -21.41 -16.28 -12.28
CA ARG A 45 -22.40 -17.26 -11.76
C ARG A 45 -23.14 -16.80 -10.51
N ARG A 46 -22.69 -15.76 -9.81
CA ARG A 46 -23.35 -15.25 -8.60
C ARG A 46 -24.58 -14.37 -8.89
N GLY A 47 -24.76 -13.96 -10.15
CA GLY A 47 -25.90 -13.17 -10.62
C GLY A 47 -27.15 -13.97 -11.01
N GLN A 48 -27.20 -15.29 -10.78
CA GLN A 48 -28.31 -16.15 -11.23
C GLN A 48 -28.98 -17.00 -10.14
N ILE A 49 -28.78 -16.68 -8.86
CA ILE A 49 -29.57 -17.32 -7.80
C ILE A 49 -30.89 -16.56 -7.67
N ALA A 50 -31.97 -17.20 -8.12
CA ALA A 50 -33.33 -16.71 -7.97
C ALA A 50 -33.68 -16.53 -6.48
N PRO A 51 -34.38 -15.45 -6.09
CA PRO A 51 -34.79 -15.23 -4.72
C PRO A 51 -35.91 -16.21 -4.35
N GLU A 52 -35.64 -17.09 -3.38
CA GLU A 52 -36.66 -17.87 -2.68
C GLU A 52 -37.45 -16.93 -1.75
N ALA A 53 -38.77 -17.09 -1.77
CA ALA A 53 -39.76 -16.15 -1.24
C ALA A 53 -39.61 -15.91 0.28
N ALA A 54 -39.55 -14.62 0.67
CA ALA A 54 -39.80 -14.16 2.03
C ALA A 54 -41.29 -13.79 2.19
N PRO A 55 -41.88 -13.98 3.39
CA PRO A 55 -43.31 -13.81 3.60
C PRO A 55 -43.73 -12.34 3.58
N GLU A 56 -44.92 -12.16 3.02
CA GLU A 56 -45.67 -10.94 2.78
C GLU A 56 -46.02 -10.21 4.10
N ILE A 57 -45.46 -9.02 4.32
CA ILE A 57 -46.03 -8.04 5.26
C ILE A 57 -46.75 -6.99 4.42
N ALA A 58 -48.06 -6.97 4.62
CA ALA A 58 -49.03 -6.15 3.91
C ALA A 58 -48.69 -4.65 3.94
N ALA A 59 -48.83 -4.04 2.77
CA ALA A 59 -48.81 -2.61 2.56
C ALA A 59 -49.92 -1.93 3.39
N THR A 60 -49.59 -0.80 4.01
CA THR A 60 -50.58 0.19 4.43
C THR A 60 -50.12 1.57 3.98
N SER A 61 -50.66 1.96 2.84
CA SER A 61 -51.15 3.30 2.48
C SER A 61 -50.29 4.52 2.86
N ALA A 62 -49.54 4.98 1.86
CA ALA A 62 -49.03 6.34 1.76
C ALA A 62 -50.17 7.32 1.49
N GLU A 63 -50.76 7.91 2.54
CA GLU A 63 -51.65 9.08 2.42
C GLU A 63 -51.88 9.75 3.79
N ALA A 64 -50.80 10.12 4.50
CA ALA A 64 -50.95 10.88 5.77
C ALA A 64 -49.73 11.71 6.24
N VAL A 65 -48.73 12.00 5.40
CA VAL A 65 -47.53 12.76 5.85
C VAL A 65 -47.26 14.04 5.04
N ALA A 66 -48.14 14.39 4.08
CA ALA A 66 -48.01 15.63 3.30
C ALA A 66 -48.52 16.90 4.02
N ALA A 67 -48.82 16.85 5.32
CA ALA A 67 -49.42 17.98 6.06
C ALA A 67 -48.64 18.41 7.33
N THR A 68 -47.35 18.09 7.42
CA THR A 68 -46.51 18.51 8.58
C THR A 68 -45.20 19.20 8.17
N ALA A 69 -45.02 19.53 6.89
CA ALA A 69 -43.83 20.21 6.36
C ALA A 69 -43.94 21.77 6.36
N ALA A 70 -44.77 22.35 7.23
CA ALA A 70 -44.96 23.79 7.29
C ALA A 70 -45.24 24.27 8.73
N ARG A 71 -44.22 24.18 9.61
CA ARG A 71 -44.00 25.02 10.82
C ARG A 71 -42.97 24.37 11.74
N VAL A 72 -41.68 24.57 11.46
CA VAL A 72 -40.65 24.85 12.48
C VAL A 72 -39.57 25.66 11.78
N ASP A 73 -39.83 26.95 11.61
CA ASP A 73 -38.80 27.94 11.32
C ASP A 73 -38.75 28.85 12.55
N ARG A 74 -37.73 28.65 13.39
CA ARG A 74 -37.15 29.60 14.36
C ARG A 74 -36.18 28.90 15.32
N GLY A 75 -34.89 29.26 15.19
CA GLY A 75 -34.00 29.46 16.32
C GLY A 75 -33.19 28.26 16.80
N VAL A 76 -32.06 28.01 16.15
CA VAL A 76 -30.84 27.57 16.85
C VAL A 76 -29.78 28.59 16.52
N GLY A 77 -29.48 29.44 17.50
CA GLY A 77 -28.47 30.47 17.41
C GLY A 77 -27.10 29.88 17.18
N ASP A 78 -26.37 30.54 16.29
CA ASP A 78 -24.92 30.67 16.32
C ASP A 78 -24.44 30.80 17.77
N LEU A 79 -23.69 29.80 18.21
CA LEU A 79 -22.85 29.88 19.39
C LEU A 79 -21.49 29.31 19.00
N ASP A 80 -20.59 30.23 18.66
CA ASP A 80 -19.21 30.28 19.12
C ASP A 80 -18.47 28.93 19.23
N ALA A 81 -17.53 28.73 18.32
CA ALA A 81 -16.13 28.78 18.74
C ALA A 81 -15.23 28.94 17.50
N ASP A 82 -15.01 30.20 17.14
CA ASP A 82 -13.77 30.70 16.58
C ASP A 82 -12.62 30.35 17.56
N ALA A 83 -12.24 29.07 17.56
CA ALA A 83 -11.09 28.60 18.29
C ALA A 83 -9.86 28.98 17.46
N PRO A 84 -8.94 29.81 17.96
CA PRO A 84 -7.73 30.13 17.22
C PRO A 84 -7.03 28.81 16.92
N GLN A 85 -6.88 28.47 15.64
CA GLN A 85 -5.98 27.44 15.16
C GLN A 85 -4.59 27.80 15.68
N ARG A 86 -4.28 27.36 16.90
CA ARG A 86 -2.91 27.26 17.37
C ARG A 86 -2.26 26.38 16.34
N THR A 87 -1.44 26.98 15.49
CA THR A 87 -0.56 26.28 14.56
C THR A 87 0.31 25.40 15.44
N ARG A 88 -0.13 24.15 15.67
CA ARG A 88 0.58 23.23 16.53
C ARG A 88 1.88 22.93 15.80
N ALA A 89 2.99 23.35 16.39
CA ALA A 89 4.28 23.10 15.79
C ALA A 89 4.43 21.60 15.53
N LEU A 90 4.75 21.25 14.28
CA LEU A 90 4.93 19.87 13.85
C LEU A 90 6.05 19.22 14.66
N THR A 91 5.87 17.96 15.01
CA THR A 91 6.94 17.14 15.59
C THR A 91 8.07 16.93 14.57
N PRO A 92 9.30 16.60 15.01
CA PRO A 92 10.39 16.28 14.09
C PRO A 92 10.01 15.19 13.06
N ALA A 93 9.35 14.11 13.51
CA ALA A 93 8.86 13.05 12.63
C ALA A 93 7.84 13.58 11.61
N GLN A 94 6.86 14.39 12.04
CA GLN A 94 5.89 15.03 11.14
C GLN A 94 6.56 15.87 10.06
N ARG A 95 7.59 16.65 10.40
CA ARG A 95 8.32 17.46 9.41
C ARG A 95 9.07 16.60 8.40
N LEU A 96 9.67 15.50 8.82
CA LEU A 96 10.33 14.57 7.89
C LEU A 96 9.32 14.01 6.89
N ARG A 97 8.11 13.66 7.34
CA ARG A 97 7.02 13.16 6.48
C ARG A 97 6.50 14.21 5.51
N GLU A 98 6.16 15.40 6.00
CA GLU A 98 5.69 16.48 5.13
C GLU A 98 6.71 16.82 4.04
N ARG A 99 7.99 16.85 4.41
CA ARG A 99 9.06 17.01 3.44
C ARG A 99 9.08 15.87 2.41
N PHE A 100 8.93 14.62 2.83
CA PHE A 100 8.84 13.50 1.89
C PHE A 100 7.62 13.61 0.97
N GLU A 101 6.46 14.05 1.45
CA GLU A 101 5.27 14.24 0.62
C GLU A 101 5.45 15.32 -0.46
N HIS A 102 6.09 16.44 -0.10
CA HIS A 102 6.19 17.64 -0.93
C HIS A 102 7.52 17.84 -1.64
N SER A 103 8.51 16.96 -1.44
CA SER A 103 9.81 17.09 -2.14
C SER A 103 9.67 16.73 -3.62
N ASP A 104 10.07 17.66 -4.49
CA ASP A 104 10.19 17.44 -5.93
C ASP A 104 11.47 16.69 -6.33
N ASP A 105 12.46 16.63 -5.44
CA ASP A 105 13.71 15.87 -5.65
C ASP A 105 13.94 14.94 -4.45
N LEU A 106 13.53 13.69 -4.59
CA LEU A 106 13.67 12.68 -3.55
C LEU A 106 15.11 12.19 -3.39
N TYR A 107 15.96 12.37 -4.40
CA TYR A 107 17.39 12.10 -4.27
C TYR A 107 18.04 13.11 -3.33
N ALA A 108 17.77 14.41 -3.51
CA ALA A 108 18.25 15.45 -2.61
C ALA A 108 17.75 15.22 -1.17
N TYR A 109 16.45 14.92 -1.00
CA TYR A 109 15.87 14.58 0.29
C TYR A 109 16.59 13.38 0.94
N ALA A 110 16.85 12.30 0.20
CA ALA A 110 17.59 11.14 0.71
C ALA A 110 19.03 11.49 1.15
N GLN A 111 19.72 12.36 0.42
CA GLN A 111 21.07 12.80 0.78
C GLN A 111 21.09 13.60 2.08
N GLU A 112 20.10 14.46 2.29
CA GLU A 112 19.96 15.22 3.53
C GLU A 112 19.70 14.34 4.76
N LEU A 113 18.94 13.25 4.60
CA LEU A 113 18.75 12.26 5.67
C LEU A 113 20.07 11.56 6.06
N GLY A 114 21.05 11.51 5.17
CA GLY A 114 22.24 10.65 5.28
C GLY A 114 23.05 10.83 6.57
N ALA A 115 23.17 12.05 7.10
CA ALA A 115 23.88 12.28 8.37
C ALA A 115 23.15 11.62 9.56
N ALA A 116 21.84 11.82 9.65
CA ALA A 116 20.99 11.23 10.69
C ALA A 116 20.93 9.70 10.57
N VAL A 117 20.83 9.19 9.33
CA VAL A 117 20.87 7.73 9.07
C VAL A 117 22.20 7.11 9.53
N ARG A 118 23.34 7.77 9.29
CA ARG A 118 24.65 7.30 9.79
C ARG A 118 24.76 7.38 11.32
N ALA A 119 24.07 8.34 11.94
CA ALA A 119 23.97 8.45 13.40
C ALA A 119 23.03 7.41 14.02
N GLY A 120 22.29 6.63 13.21
CA GLY A 120 21.36 5.61 13.68
C GLY A 120 19.99 6.15 14.08
N GLU A 121 19.63 7.36 13.63
CA GLU A 121 18.33 7.96 13.93
C GLU A 121 17.19 7.15 13.29
N PRO A 122 16.23 6.63 14.08
CA PRO A 122 15.21 5.69 13.61
C PRO A 122 14.30 6.31 12.55
N GLU A 123 13.79 7.52 12.80
CA GLU A 123 12.82 8.18 11.92
C GLU A 123 13.43 8.59 10.58
N SER A 124 14.67 9.08 10.57
CA SER A 124 15.37 9.37 9.32
C SER A 124 15.68 8.10 8.53
N THR A 125 15.99 6.99 9.21
CA THR A 125 16.23 5.69 8.56
C THR A 125 14.93 5.12 7.99
N TRP A 126 13.81 5.27 8.68
CA TRP A 126 12.48 4.94 8.16
C TRP A 126 12.16 5.75 6.91
N MET A 127 12.33 7.07 6.95
CA MET A 127 12.05 7.92 5.80
C MET A 127 12.96 7.65 4.61
N LEU A 128 14.23 7.28 4.83
CA LEU A 128 15.08 6.80 3.74
C LEU A 128 14.46 5.55 3.09
N SER A 129 13.98 4.58 3.89
CA SER A 129 13.35 3.37 3.34
C SER A 129 12.10 3.68 2.50
N ARG A 130 11.34 4.73 2.85
CA ARG A 130 10.17 5.21 2.10
C ARG A 130 10.58 5.78 0.74
N VAL A 131 11.67 6.55 0.68
CA VAL A 131 12.22 7.05 -0.58
C VAL A 131 12.66 5.91 -1.48
N LEU A 132 13.42 4.96 -0.92
CA LEU A 132 13.91 3.81 -1.68
C LEU A 132 12.75 3.01 -2.27
N ASP A 133 11.69 2.76 -1.49
CA ASP A 133 10.49 2.04 -1.92
C ASP A 133 9.72 2.79 -3.02
N TYR A 134 9.46 4.08 -2.82
CA TYR A 134 8.75 4.92 -3.78
C TYR A 134 9.48 5.02 -5.13
N CYS A 135 10.81 5.13 -5.10
CA CYS A 135 11.62 5.31 -6.30
C CYS A 135 12.12 4.02 -6.94
N ALA A 136 11.97 2.85 -6.29
CA ALA A 136 12.55 1.58 -6.75
C ALA A 136 12.15 1.22 -8.19
N GLY A 137 10.86 1.32 -8.51
CA GLY A 137 10.34 0.99 -9.84
C GLY A 137 10.92 1.86 -10.95
N TYR A 138 11.15 3.15 -10.69
CA TYR A 138 11.79 4.06 -11.65
C TYR A 138 13.30 3.79 -11.75
N ALA A 139 13.98 3.75 -10.60
CA ALA A 139 15.44 3.67 -10.52
C ALA A 139 16.01 2.37 -11.13
N ALA A 140 15.25 1.28 -11.11
CA ALA A 140 15.65 0.02 -11.71
C ALA A 140 15.92 0.13 -13.22
N ALA A 141 15.12 0.92 -13.94
CA ALA A 141 15.27 1.13 -15.39
C ALA A 141 14.58 2.44 -15.85
N PRO A 142 15.22 3.62 -15.67
CA PRO A 142 14.58 4.91 -15.98
C PRO A 142 14.11 5.04 -17.44
N ALA A 143 14.91 4.54 -18.39
CA ALA A 143 14.57 4.57 -19.80
C ALA A 143 13.37 3.68 -20.13
N ASP A 144 13.27 2.52 -19.50
CA ASP A 144 12.18 1.56 -19.74
C ASP A 144 10.90 2.07 -19.08
N TYR A 145 11.01 2.61 -17.86
CA TYR A 145 9.91 3.27 -17.17
C TYR A 145 9.27 4.38 -18.02
N GLY A 146 10.09 5.18 -18.71
CA GLY A 146 9.64 6.21 -19.65
C GLY A 146 8.94 5.63 -20.89
N ARG A 147 9.49 4.56 -21.49
CA ARG A 147 8.85 3.88 -22.64
C ARG A 147 7.53 3.23 -22.26
N ASP A 148 7.45 2.60 -21.10
CA ASP A 148 6.21 2.02 -20.58
C ASP A 148 5.15 3.10 -20.34
N THR A 149 5.57 4.26 -19.84
CA THR A 149 4.67 5.42 -19.66
C THR A 149 4.12 5.91 -21.00
N GLN A 150 4.95 5.97 -22.05
CA GLN A 150 4.50 6.31 -23.40
C GLN A 150 3.58 5.24 -24.00
N ALA A 151 3.87 3.96 -23.77
CA ALA A 151 3.01 2.87 -24.20
C ALA A 151 1.63 2.96 -23.53
N ILE A 152 1.57 3.25 -22.22
CA ILE A 152 0.32 3.50 -21.50
C ILE A 152 -0.46 4.66 -22.12
N ALA A 153 0.21 5.78 -22.44
CA ALA A 153 -0.43 6.89 -23.13
C ALA A 153 -1.06 6.46 -24.47
N GLY A 154 -0.40 5.57 -25.22
CA GLY A 154 -0.88 5.04 -26.50
C GLY A 154 -2.05 4.06 -26.39
N MET A 155 -2.31 3.46 -25.22
CA MET A 155 -3.41 2.48 -25.05
C MET A 155 -4.80 3.13 -25.05
N ASN A 156 -4.91 4.43 -24.78
CA ASN A 156 -6.18 5.18 -24.75
C ASN A 156 -7.27 4.54 -23.86
N LEU A 157 -6.87 3.83 -22.80
CA LEU A 157 -7.79 3.37 -21.75
C LEU A 157 -8.28 4.56 -20.92
N ARG A 158 -9.46 4.41 -20.30
CA ARG A 158 -10.07 5.43 -19.44
C ARG A 158 -9.15 5.97 -18.35
N THR A 159 -8.31 5.11 -17.76
CA THR A 159 -7.35 5.46 -16.70
C THR A 159 -5.98 5.92 -17.20
N SER A 160 -5.73 5.94 -18.52
CA SER A 160 -4.38 6.14 -19.07
C SER A 160 -3.82 7.51 -18.71
N GLU A 161 -4.62 8.57 -18.80
CA GLU A 161 -4.18 9.94 -18.46
C GLU A 161 -3.74 10.03 -16.99
N ALA A 162 -4.57 9.55 -16.07
CA ALA A 162 -4.25 9.54 -14.65
C ALA A 162 -3.00 8.70 -14.34
N MET A 163 -2.86 7.53 -14.98
CA MET A 163 -1.68 6.68 -14.82
C MET A 163 -0.41 7.34 -15.36
N VAL A 164 -0.49 7.98 -16.53
CA VAL A 164 0.63 8.74 -17.11
C VAL A 164 1.02 9.89 -16.18
N ALA A 165 0.07 10.65 -15.65
CA ALA A 165 0.34 11.73 -14.71
C ALA A 165 1.04 11.22 -13.43
N ALA A 166 0.52 10.15 -12.82
CA ALA A 166 1.12 9.55 -11.64
C ALA A 166 2.55 9.03 -11.89
N ARG A 167 2.76 8.33 -13.02
CA ARG A 167 4.10 7.83 -13.40
C ARG A 167 5.07 8.96 -13.73
N ASN A 168 4.62 10.01 -14.40
CA ASN A 168 5.43 11.20 -14.65
C ASN A 168 5.84 11.88 -13.34
N ARG A 169 4.94 11.96 -12.35
CA ARG A 169 5.27 12.47 -11.02
C ARG A 169 6.35 11.63 -10.34
N VAL A 170 6.24 10.30 -10.36
CA VAL A 170 7.30 9.42 -9.83
C VAL A 170 8.62 9.69 -10.56
N GLY A 171 8.59 9.73 -11.90
CA GLY A 171 9.79 9.95 -12.72
C GLY A 171 10.48 11.30 -12.46
N GLN A 172 9.71 12.38 -12.31
CA GLN A 172 10.24 13.70 -11.96
C GLN A 172 10.91 13.68 -10.58
N ARG A 173 10.23 13.11 -9.59
CA ARG A 173 10.69 13.08 -8.20
C ARG A 173 11.91 12.18 -7.97
N CYS A 174 12.03 11.14 -8.79
CA CYS A 174 13.09 10.13 -8.69
C CYS A 174 14.18 10.30 -9.76
N ALA A 175 14.15 11.36 -10.59
CA ALA A 175 14.94 11.50 -11.81
C ALA A 175 16.46 11.34 -11.66
N ARG A 176 16.99 11.58 -10.45
CA ARG A 176 18.41 11.51 -10.15
C ARG A 176 18.87 10.14 -9.64
N PHE A 177 17.94 9.24 -9.33
CA PHE A 177 18.28 7.85 -9.03
C PHE A 177 18.59 7.08 -10.30
N THR A 178 19.56 6.18 -10.19
CA THR A 178 20.07 5.34 -11.26
C THR A 178 20.06 3.88 -10.79
N PRO A 179 20.23 2.91 -11.72
CA PRO A 179 20.37 1.51 -11.33
C PRO A 179 21.55 1.25 -10.37
N ALA A 180 22.57 2.11 -10.38
CA ALA A 180 23.76 1.98 -9.52
C ALA A 180 23.47 2.33 -8.04
N ASP A 181 22.38 3.01 -7.74
CA ASP A 181 22.00 3.37 -6.37
C ASP A 181 21.40 2.17 -5.58
N ASP A 182 21.14 1.03 -6.23
CA ASP A 182 20.61 -0.22 -5.63
C ASP A 182 19.38 -0.03 -4.72
N LEU A 183 18.29 0.46 -5.30
CA LEU A 183 16.96 0.56 -4.66
C LEU A 183 16.22 -0.79 -4.69
N SER A 184 16.93 -1.90 -4.43
CA SER A 184 16.33 -3.23 -4.43
C SER A 184 15.45 -3.49 -3.21
N TYR A 185 14.54 -4.46 -3.33
CA TYR A 185 13.74 -4.97 -2.20
C TYR A 185 14.61 -5.33 -0.99
N ALA A 186 15.76 -5.97 -1.23
CA ALA A 186 16.69 -6.34 -0.16
C ALA A 186 17.27 -5.10 0.54
N THR A 187 17.60 -4.04 -0.20
CA THR A 187 18.07 -2.77 0.39
C THR A 187 16.96 -2.08 1.20
N ILE A 188 15.73 -2.06 0.69
CA ILE A 188 14.56 -1.52 1.40
C ILE A 188 14.35 -2.29 2.71
N GLN A 189 14.29 -3.63 2.65
CA GLN A 189 14.10 -4.49 3.81
C GLN A 189 15.21 -4.30 4.85
N ARG A 190 16.49 -4.31 4.46
CA ARG A 190 17.61 -4.06 5.39
C ARG A 190 17.51 -2.70 6.05
N THR A 191 17.09 -1.67 5.30
CA THR A 191 16.91 -0.31 5.83
C THR A 191 15.77 -0.27 6.85
N ARG A 192 14.64 -0.95 6.56
CA ARG A 192 13.51 -1.09 7.50
C ARG A 192 13.91 -1.86 8.77
N ILE A 193 14.69 -2.94 8.66
CA ILE A 193 15.23 -3.67 9.81
C ILE A 193 16.10 -2.76 10.68
N ARG A 194 16.96 -1.93 10.08
CA ARG A 194 17.79 -0.97 10.83
C ARG A 194 16.92 0.06 11.56
N ALA A 195 15.95 0.65 10.88
CA ALA A 195 15.03 1.63 11.48
C ALA A 195 14.22 1.01 12.63
N ALA A 196 13.67 -0.19 12.43
CA ALA A 196 12.88 -0.89 13.43
C ALA A 196 13.71 -1.25 14.67
N LYS A 197 14.92 -1.78 14.49
CA LYS A 197 15.84 -2.06 15.60
C LYS A 197 16.31 -0.80 16.34
N ALA A 198 16.32 0.35 15.67
CA ALA A 198 16.59 1.66 16.27
C ALA A 198 15.37 2.29 16.95
N GLY A 199 14.19 1.65 16.89
CA GLY A 199 12.97 2.10 17.58
C GLY A 199 11.91 2.75 16.69
N SER A 200 12.04 2.71 15.37
CA SER A 200 10.98 3.21 14.47
C SER A 200 9.81 2.22 14.41
N LEU A 201 8.70 2.57 15.08
CA LEU A 201 7.46 1.80 15.06
C LEU A 201 6.88 1.60 13.64
N PRO A 202 6.80 2.62 12.76
CA PRO A 202 6.31 2.39 11.40
C PRO A 202 7.21 1.46 10.59
N ALA A 203 8.52 1.44 10.83
CA ALA A 203 9.41 0.48 10.19
C ALA A 203 9.15 -0.96 10.66
N GLU A 204 8.94 -1.15 11.96
CA GLU A 204 8.59 -2.46 12.54
C GLU A 204 7.22 -2.97 12.02
N ALA A 205 6.23 -2.09 11.96
CA ALA A 205 4.93 -2.33 11.36
C ALA A 205 5.03 -2.70 9.87
N SER A 206 5.89 -2.00 9.11
CA SER A 206 6.11 -2.25 7.69
C SER A 206 6.72 -3.63 7.45
N LEU A 207 7.66 -4.06 8.29
CA LEU A 207 8.25 -5.40 8.21
C LEU A 207 7.20 -6.50 8.42
N LEU A 208 6.28 -6.31 9.37
CA LEU A 208 5.13 -7.20 9.52
C LEU A 208 4.21 -7.16 8.29
N GLY A 209 3.98 -5.98 7.71
CA GLY A 209 3.25 -5.79 6.44
C GLY A 209 3.89 -6.50 5.25
N MET A 210 5.20 -6.68 5.26
CA MET A 210 6.00 -7.40 4.25
C MET A 210 6.10 -8.91 4.52
N ASP A 211 5.42 -9.44 5.55
CA ASP A 211 5.57 -10.82 6.02
C ASP A 211 7.00 -11.19 6.48
N GLU A 212 7.77 -10.19 6.91
CA GLU A 212 9.17 -10.32 7.35
C GLU A 212 9.39 -9.68 8.73
N PRO A 213 8.60 -10.06 9.76
CA PRO A 213 8.65 -9.40 11.07
C PRO A 213 9.97 -9.66 11.80
N LEU A 214 10.31 -8.80 12.77
CA LEU A 214 11.52 -9.00 13.59
C LEU A 214 11.45 -10.29 14.41
N GLN A 215 10.25 -10.71 14.81
CA GLN A 215 9.97 -11.96 15.50
C GLN A 215 8.72 -12.61 14.91
N ASN A 216 8.71 -13.94 14.86
CA ASN A 216 7.70 -14.72 14.15
C ASN A 216 6.63 -15.34 15.07
N ASP A 217 6.59 -14.95 16.34
CA ASP A 217 5.62 -15.47 17.31
C ASP A 217 4.36 -14.59 17.42
N GLU A 218 3.26 -15.21 17.81
CA GLU A 218 1.95 -14.54 17.91
C GLU A 218 1.88 -13.51 19.03
N ALA A 219 2.71 -13.64 20.08
CA ALA A 219 2.71 -12.67 21.17
C ALA A 219 3.33 -11.35 20.70
N TYR A 220 4.47 -11.41 20.00
CA TYR A 220 5.10 -10.27 19.35
C TYR A 220 4.14 -9.56 18.39
N VAL A 221 3.46 -10.33 17.53
CA VAL A 221 2.58 -9.73 16.52
C VAL A 221 1.37 -9.03 17.14
N ARG A 222 0.78 -9.59 18.22
CA ARG A 222 -0.29 -8.92 18.97
C ARG A 222 0.20 -7.64 19.64
N ASP A 223 1.34 -7.71 20.32
CA ASP A 223 1.96 -6.54 20.96
C ASP A 223 2.24 -5.41 19.95
N LEU A 224 2.78 -5.75 18.78
CA LEU A 224 3.03 -4.77 17.73
C LEU A 224 1.74 -4.09 17.25
N VAL A 225 0.67 -4.86 17.01
CA VAL A 225 -0.64 -4.29 16.63
C VAL A 225 -1.17 -3.35 17.71
N ASP A 226 -1.09 -3.73 18.99
CA ASP A 226 -1.53 -2.88 20.11
C ASP A 226 -0.69 -1.61 20.22
N ARG A 227 0.64 -1.70 20.08
CA ARG A 227 1.52 -0.53 20.05
C ARG A 227 1.20 0.41 18.90
N VAL A 228 0.95 -0.12 17.70
CA VAL A 228 0.55 0.68 16.53
C VAL A 228 -0.76 1.42 16.84
N ARG A 229 -1.81 0.73 17.32
CA ARG A 229 -3.08 1.37 17.67
C ARG A 229 -2.93 2.47 18.73
N ASN A 230 -2.18 2.19 19.78
CA ASN A 230 -1.98 3.11 20.90
C ASN A 230 -1.10 4.32 20.53
N SER A 231 -0.22 4.17 19.53
CA SER A 231 0.65 5.26 19.08
C SER A 231 -0.11 6.40 18.39
N LEU A 232 -1.23 6.07 17.74
CA LEU A 232 -1.94 6.97 16.83
C LEU A 232 -1.02 7.59 15.75
N ASP A 233 0.07 6.90 15.41
CA ASP A 233 0.99 7.34 14.37
C ASP A 233 0.43 6.97 12.98
N PRO A 234 0.08 7.95 12.12
CA PRO A 234 -0.46 7.66 10.80
C PRO A 234 0.47 6.80 9.93
N GLU A 235 1.79 6.93 10.05
CA GLU A 235 2.72 6.07 9.27
C GLU A 235 2.65 4.62 9.73
N ALA A 236 2.53 4.38 11.03
CA ALA A 236 2.48 3.03 11.58
C ALA A 236 1.16 2.33 11.20
N PHE A 237 0.05 3.08 11.25
CA PHE A 237 -1.26 2.60 10.78
C PHE A 237 -1.25 2.23 9.30
N PHE A 238 -0.64 3.07 8.46
CA PHE A 238 -0.52 2.76 7.04
C PHE A 238 0.42 1.58 6.79
N ALA A 239 1.58 1.56 7.45
CA ALA A 239 2.61 0.53 7.24
C ALA A 239 2.16 -0.88 7.63
N ILE A 240 1.31 -1.02 8.66
CA ILE A 240 0.78 -2.34 9.07
C ILE A 240 -0.41 -2.81 8.21
N SER A 241 -1.04 -1.90 7.45
CA SER A 241 -2.32 -2.16 6.77
C SER A 241 -2.32 -3.42 5.89
N PRO A 242 -1.27 -3.74 5.10
CA PRO A 242 -1.28 -4.93 4.25
C PRO A 242 -1.42 -6.22 5.06
N LYS A 243 -0.80 -6.28 6.25
CA LYS A 243 -0.93 -7.46 7.13
C LYS A 243 -2.34 -7.60 7.67
N MET A 244 -3.02 -6.48 7.92
CA MET A 244 -4.35 -6.47 8.51
C MET A 244 -5.44 -6.85 7.50
N GLY A 245 -5.13 -6.89 6.21
CA GLY A 245 -6.03 -7.33 5.15
C GLY A 245 -6.30 -8.84 5.13
N ILE A 246 -6.51 -9.36 3.91
CA ILE A 246 -6.81 -10.78 3.66
C ILE A 246 -5.70 -11.73 4.17
N ALA A 247 -4.45 -11.26 4.23
CA ALA A 247 -3.31 -12.03 4.74
C ALA A 247 -3.52 -12.53 6.19
N SER A 248 -4.38 -11.86 6.96
CA SER A 248 -4.76 -12.26 8.32
C SER A 248 -6.14 -12.93 8.40
N SER A 249 -6.69 -13.39 7.27
CA SER A 249 -7.97 -14.10 7.26
C SER A 249 -7.93 -15.34 8.16
N GLY A 250 -9.02 -15.58 8.89
CA GLY A 250 -9.09 -16.64 9.91
C GLY A 250 -8.35 -16.32 11.22
N ARG A 251 -7.61 -15.21 11.32
CA ARG A 251 -6.91 -14.78 12.55
C ARG A 251 -7.68 -13.70 13.33
N ARG A 252 -9.01 -13.64 13.21
CA ARG A 252 -9.84 -12.65 13.91
C ARG A 252 -9.70 -12.73 15.43
N ASN A 253 -9.47 -13.92 15.97
CA ASN A 253 -9.24 -14.10 17.41
C ASN A 253 -7.92 -13.47 17.90
N PHE A 254 -7.00 -13.11 16.98
CA PHE A 254 -5.71 -12.51 17.30
C PHE A 254 -5.71 -10.99 17.16
N TYR A 255 -6.45 -10.46 16.19
CA TYR A 255 -6.43 -9.04 15.83
C TYR A 255 -7.77 -8.33 16.05
N GLY A 256 -8.81 -9.05 16.46
CA GLY A 256 -10.18 -8.54 16.56
C GLY A 256 -10.88 -8.37 15.21
N PRO A 257 -12.00 -7.64 15.16
CA PRO A 257 -12.78 -7.41 13.93
C PRO A 257 -12.05 -6.54 12.89
N ILE A 258 -10.93 -5.93 13.27
CA ILE A 258 -10.13 -5.00 12.46
C ILE A 258 -9.02 -5.68 11.64
N ALA A 259 -9.07 -7.01 11.47
CA ALA A 259 -8.19 -7.72 10.54
C ALA A 259 -8.87 -8.91 9.84
N GLY A 260 -8.27 -9.34 8.73
CA GLY A 260 -8.63 -10.58 8.03
C GLY A 260 -9.74 -10.43 6.99
N THR A 261 -10.06 -9.21 6.59
CA THR A 261 -10.97 -8.92 5.48
C THR A 261 -10.34 -7.89 4.52
N GLN A 262 -10.85 -7.79 3.30
CA GLN A 262 -10.41 -6.73 2.37
C GLN A 262 -10.70 -5.33 2.94
N PHE A 263 -11.83 -5.16 3.64
CA PHE A 263 -12.17 -3.89 4.27
C PHE A 263 -11.27 -3.54 5.44
N SER A 264 -10.65 -4.52 6.09
CA SER A 264 -9.77 -4.27 7.22
C SER A 264 -8.54 -3.45 6.78
N GLU A 265 -7.85 -3.88 5.72
CA GLU A 265 -6.70 -3.12 5.18
C GLU A 265 -7.07 -1.68 4.82
N LEU A 266 -8.18 -1.50 4.09
CA LEU A 266 -8.69 -0.18 3.74
C LEU A 266 -9.05 0.65 4.97
N ALA A 267 -9.66 0.05 6.00
CA ALA A 267 -9.98 0.75 7.24
C ALA A 267 -8.73 1.26 7.96
N TRP A 268 -7.63 0.49 7.97
CA TRP A 268 -6.35 0.94 8.52
C TRP A 268 -5.74 2.11 7.74
N GLN A 269 -5.82 2.08 6.42
CA GLN A 269 -5.35 3.18 5.56
C GLN A 269 -6.21 4.44 5.74
N LEU A 270 -7.54 4.31 5.79
CA LEU A 270 -8.46 5.42 6.07
C LEU A 270 -8.25 5.98 7.48
N ALA A 271 -7.98 5.13 8.47
CA ALA A 271 -7.60 5.56 9.81
C ALA A 271 -6.28 6.35 9.79
N ALA A 272 -5.28 5.93 9.02
CA ALA A 272 -4.05 6.69 8.82
C ALA A 272 -4.33 8.09 8.24
N CYS A 273 -5.21 8.20 7.24
CA CYS A 273 -5.64 9.50 6.70
C CYS A 273 -6.25 10.40 7.79
N ARG A 274 -7.16 9.85 8.62
CA ARG A 274 -7.77 10.60 9.74
C ARG A 274 -6.76 11.02 10.80
N LEU A 275 -5.67 10.28 10.96
CA LEU A 275 -4.57 10.58 11.87
C LEU A 275 -3.53 11.55 11.28
N GLY A 276 -3.76 12.04 10.05
CA GLY A 276 -2.93 13.07 9.41
C GLY A 276 -1.89 12.54 8.43
N LEU A 277 -2.06 11.33 7.89
CA LEU A 277 -1.36 10.94 6.66
C LEU A 277 -1.90 11.81 5.51
N ASP A 278 -1.02 12.31 4.64
CA ASP A 278 -1.47 12.98 3.42
C ASP A 278 -2.16 11.97 2.50
N CYS A 279 -3.46 12.17 2.33
CA CYS A 279 -4.33 11.35 1.51
C CYS A 279 -4.96 12.17 0.38
N SER A 280 -4.45 13.37 0.14
CA SER A 280 -4.90 14.26 -0.94
C SER A 280 -4.67 13.63 -2.32
N PRO A 281 -5.29 14.17 -3.40
CA PRO A 281 -5.19 13.60 -4.74
C PRO A 281 -3.75 13.52 -5.27
N ASN A 282 -2.89 14.45 -4.83
CA ASN A 282 -1.48 14.52 -5.20
C ASN A 282 -0.56 13.92 -4.14
N SER A 283 -1.08 13.23 -3.12
CA SER A 283 -0.26 12.56 -2.10
C SER A 283 0.62 11.45 -2.71
N VAL A 284 1.68 11.07 -1.98
CA VAL A 284 2.46 9.86 -2.31
C VAL A 284 1.55 8.62 -2.36
N LEU A 285 0.58 8.52 -1.45
CA LEU A 285 -0.37 7.42 -1.39
C LEU A 285 -1.14 7.26 -2.71
N MET A 286 -1.84 8.32 -3.13
CA MET A 286 -2.64 8.30 -4.36
C MET A 286 -1.78 8.07 -5.60
N THR A 287 -0.58 8.66 -5.62
CA THR A 287 0.36 8.44 -6.73
C THR A 287 0.84 7.00 -6.81
N THR A 288 1.14 6.37 -5.68
CA THR A 288 1.63 4.98 -5.63
C THR A 288 0.53 3.99 -6.04
N TYR A 289 -0.70 4.19 -5.58
CA TYR A 289 -1.86 3.37 -5.98
C TYR A 289 -2.06 3.37 -7.50
N CYS A 290 -1.93 4.53 -8.12
CA CYS A 290 -2.13 4.68 -9.56
C CYS A 290 -0.90 4.22 -10.37
N ALA A 291 0.30 4.70 -10.04
CA ALA A 291 1.51 4.41 -10.82
C ALA A 291 1.96 2.94 -10.76
N ASN A 292 1.77 2.28 -9.59
CA ASN A 292 2.21 0.90 -9.36
C ASN A 292 1.05 -0.09 -9.36
N GLY A 293 -0.10 0.28 -8.78
CA GLY A 293 -1.27 -0.60 -8.69
C GLY A 293 -2.22 -0.52 -9.90
N GLY A 294 -2.10 0.51 -10.74
CA GLY A 294 -3.04 0.80 -11.81
C GLY A 294 -4.43 1.23 -11.33
N ILE A 295 -4.56 1.49 -10.03
CA ILE A 295 -5.79 1.89 -9.36
C ILE A 295 -5.79 3.41 -9.29
N CYS A 296 -6.36 4.04 -10.32
CA CYS A 296 -6.35 5.49 -10.50
C CYS A 296 -7.73 6.08 -10.29
N SER A 297 -7.81 7.18 -9.53
CA SER A 297 -9.03 7.99 -9.51
C SER A 297 -9.32 8.55 -10.91
N GLN A 298 -10.61 8.65 -11.22
CA GLN A 298 -11.12 9.32 -12.42
C GLN A 298 -11.33 10.82 -12.20
N ASP A 299 -11.39 11.26 -10.94
CA ASP A 299 -11.53 12.66 -10.56
C ASP A 299 -10.18 13.15 -9.98
N PRO A 300 -9.52 14.11 -10.63
CA PRO A 300 -8.21 14.60 -10.19
C PRO A 300 -8.25 15.34 -8.84
N ASN A 301 -9.43 15.67 -8.32
CA ASN A 301 -9.60 16.31 -7.02
C ASN A 301 -10.01 15.32 -5.92
N GLN A 302 -10.15 14.04 -6.24
CA GLN A 302 -10.60 13.03 -5.30
C GLN A 302 -9.48 12.59 -4.35
N ASP A 303 -9.73 12.73 -3.05
CA ASP A 303 -8.83 12.20 -2.02
C ASP A 303 -8.97 10.68 -1.88
N PHE A 304 -8.05 10.05 -1.16
CA PHE A 304 -8.07 8.60 -0.96
C PHE A 304 -9.35 8.12 -0.28
N SER A 305 -9.90 8.89 0.66
CA SER A 305 -11.09 8.48 1.41
C SER A 305 -12.31 8.37 0.50
N SER A 306 -12.61 9.44 -0.22
CA SER A 306 -13.71 9.47 -1.19
C SER A 306 -13.48 8.43 -2.31
N PHE A 307 -12.24 8.28 -2.79
CA PHE A 307 -11.90 7.24 -3.76
C PHE A 307 -12.23 5.83 -3.28
N VAL A 308 -11.86 5.47 -2.05
CA VAL A 308 -12.15 4.15 -1.48
C VAL A 308 -13.66 3.91 -1.36
N PHE A 309 -14.43 4.90 -0.91
CA PHE A 309 -15.87 4.76 -0.79
C PHE A 309 -16.57 4.63 -2.15
N ASP A 310 -16.06 5.28 -3.19
CA ASP A 310 -16.63 5.19 -4.53
C ASP A 310 -16.23 3.91 -5.26
N ALA A 311 -14.98 3.47 -5.11
CA ALA A 311 -14.40 2.40 -5.92
C ALA A 311 -14.45 1.01 -5.26
N ALA A 312 -14.41 0.94 -3.92
CA ALA A 312 -14.19 -0.32 -3.20
C ALA A 312 -15.27 -0.66 -2.16
N VAL A 313 -16.04 0.31 -1.68
CA VAL A 313 -17.04 0.09 -0.64
C VAL A 313 -18.46 0.15 -1.24
N PRO A 314 -19.20 -0.97 -1.30
CA PRO A 314 -20.60 -0.93 -1.71
C PRO A 314 -21.41 -0.11 -0.70
N ARG A 315 -22.54 0.48 -1.13
CA ARG A 315 -23.38 1.34 -0.25
C ARG A 315 -23.76 0.69 1.08
N GLN A 316 -23.99 -0.62 1.08
CA GLN A 316 -24.32 -1.38 2.29
C GLN A 316 -23.11 -1.59 3.23
N GLY A 317 -21.88 -1.42 2.72
CA GLY A 317 -20.63 -1.55 3.48
C GLY A 317 -20.11 -0.23 4.06
N THR A 318 -20.72 0.91 3.73
CA THR A 318 -20.26 2.23 4.20
C THR A 318 -20.30 2.37 5.72
N GLU A 319 -21.38 1.91 6.35
CA GLU A 319 -21.53 1.94 7.81
C GLU A 319 -20.47 1.04 8.48
N VAL A 320 -20.33 -0.19 8.00
CA VAL A 320 -19.30 -1.14 8.50
C VAL A 320 -17.89 -0.57 8.38
N MET A 321 -17.57 0.06 7.25
CA MET A 321 -16.28 0.72 7.04
C MET A 321 -16.07 1.86 8.04
N ASN A 322 -17.07 2.74 8.20
CA ASN A 322 -16.98 3.84 9.15
C ASN A 322 -16.81 3.34 10.59
N ASP A 323 -17.51 2.28 10.99
CA ASP A 323 -17.38 1.68 12.31
C ASP A 323 -15.98 1.09 12.54
N MET A 324 -15.40 0.42 11.54
CA MET A 324 -14.02 -0.08 11.64
C MET A 324 -13.02 1.07 11.79
N VAL A 325 -13.14 2.12 10.97
CA VAL A 325 -12.25 3.29 11.06
C VAL A 325 -12.43 3.99 12.41
N ASN A 326 -13.67 4.19 12.87
CA ASN A 326 -13.97 4.78 14.18
C ASN A 326 -13.43 3.93 15.33
N GLY A 327 -13.52 2.61 15.26
CA GLY A 327 -12.95 1.71 16.27
C GLY A 327 -11.42 1.71 16.30
N LEU A 328 -10.78 2.06 15.19
CA LEU A 328 -9.33 2.22 15.07
C LEU A 328 -8.84 3.54 15.66
N VAL A 329 -9.51 4.66 15.39
CA VAL A 329 -9.08 6.00 15.86
C VAL A 329 -9.73 6.45 17.18
N GLY A 330 -10.92 5.93 17.48
CA GLY A 330 -11.75 6.31 18.63
C GLY A 330 -11.61 5.40 19.85
N GLY A 331 -10.75 4.38 19.79
CA GLY A 331 -10.45 3.50 20.91
C GLY A 331 -9.92 4.29 22.10
N THR A 332 -10.76 4.44 23.11
CA THR A 332 -10.58 5.18 24.35
C THR A 332 -9.22 4.93 24.98
N ARG A 333 -8.52 6.00 25.40
CA ARG A 333 -7.41 5.93 26.36
C ARG A 333 -7.89 5.16 27.59
N ILE A 334 -7.51 3.90 27.74
CA ILE A 334 -7.54 3.25 29.05
C ILE A 334 -6.34 3.85 29.81
N THR A 335 -6.55 5.00 30.42
CA THR A 335 -5.72 5.45 31.54
C THR A 335 -5.82 4.39 32.63
N LYS A 336 -4.72 3.68 32.85
CA LYS A 336 -4.50 2.89 34.06
C LYS A 336 -4.32 3.82 35.25
#